data_AF-A0AAJ1Q623-F1
#
_entry.id   AF-A0AAJ1Q623-F1
#
_cell.length_a   1.000
_cell.length_b   1.000
_cell.length_c   1.000
_cell.angle_alpha   90.00
_cell.angle_beta   90.00
_cell.angle_gamma   90.00
#
_symmetry.space_group_name_H-M   'P 1'
#
loop_
_entity.id
_entity.type
_entity.pdbx_description
1 polymer ?
#
loop_
_entity_poly.entity_id
_entity_poly.type
_entity_poly.pdbx_seq_one_letter_code
_entity_poly.pdbx_strand_id
1 'polypeptide(L)'
;MTENQMNHDEEITLNENQEVSHPEASNHSTDEDVLTEAEVEIIPEDDKTEDSAEEIQSEAVDIQAYEDKIDQLEDHNLRLQAEIANMQRSNSRERSEAAKYRSQSLAKKLLDAIDNLERALAVKADNEEALAIHKGVEMVYQQILAAFKEEKIEVIDPLNEPFDPNFHQAVTTQPVQEGQQADHVVQVLQKGYILDDRIIRPAMVIVSA
;
A
#
# COMPACT_ATOMS: atom_id res chain seq x y z
N MET A 1 38.65 -13.32 25.04
CA MET A 1 38.46 -12.01 25.68
C MET A 1 38.01 -11.09 24.56
N THR A 2 36.77 -10.64 24.41
CA THR A 2 35.57 -10.55 25.27
C THR A 2 34.45 -10.28 24.24
N GLU A 3 33.37 -11.07 24.15
CA GLU A 3 32.07 -10.82 24.83
C GLU A 3 31.58 -9.37 24.67
N ASN A 4 30.32 -9.01 24.40
CA ASN A 4 29.04 -9.69 24.26
C ASN A 4 28.00 -8.56 23.96
N GLN A 5 26.89 -8.85 23.27
CA GLN A 5 25.54 -8.24 23.42
C GLN A 5 25.41 -6.69 23.37
N MET A 6 24.75 -6.06 22.38
CA MET A 6 23.34 -6.16 22.00
C MET A 6 22.40 -6.27 23.22
N ASN A 7 21.87 -5.14 23.69
CA ASN A 7 20.58 -4.97 24.41
C ASN A 7 20.41 -3.51 24.85
N HIS A 8 19.50 -2.78 24.21
CA HIS A 8 18.73 -1.74 24.89
C HIS A 8 17.39 -1.58 24.17
N ASP A 9 16.50 -2.54 24.42
CA ASP A 9 15.06 -2.29 24.40
C ASP A 9 14.73 -1.54 25.69
N GLU A 10 14.22 -0.31 25.58
CA GLU A 10 13.33 0.24 26.60
C GLU A 10 12.07 0.77 25.93
N GLU A 11 10.98 0.13 26.32
CA GLU A 11 9.59 0.43 25.99
C GLU A 11 9.26 1.89 26.30
N ILE A 12 8.69 2.61 25.33
CA ILE A 12 7.91 3.81 25.63
C ILE A 12 6.45 3.42 25.40
N THR A 13 5.82 2.98 26.49
CA THR A 13 4.38 2.83 26.60
C THR A 13 3.74 4.22 26.67
N LEU A 14 2.77 4.45 25.78
CA LEU A 14 1.84 5.56 25.88
C LEU A 14 0.99 5.40 27.15
N ASN A 15 0.83 6.48 27.90
CA ASN A 15 -0.35 6.62 28.75
C ASN A 15 -0.84 8.08 28.74
N GLU A 16 -2.12 8.20 28.37
CA GLU A 16 -2.94 9.41 28.31
C GLU A 16 -3.24 9.97 29.71
N ASN A 17 -3.44 11.29 29.76
CA ASN A 17 -4.44 12.03 30.54
C ASN A 17 -3.86 13.25 31.24
N GLN A 18 -4.14 14.43 30.67
CA GLN A 18 -4.42 15.61 31.48
C GLN A 18 -5.38 16.54 30.72
N GLU A 19 -6.66 16.41 31.07
CA GLU A 19 -7.72 17.37 30.79
C GLU A 19 -7.40 18.71 31.46
N VAL A 20 -7.56 19.82 30.71
CA VAL A 20 -7.63 21.17 31.27
C VAL A 20 -9.07 21.64 31.14
N SER A 21 -9.79 21.61 32.25
CA SER A 21 -11.16 22.10 32.38
C SER A 21 -11.19 23.61 32.62
N HIS A 22 -12.06 24.29 31.90
CA HIS A 22 -12.46 25.68 32.13
C HIS A 22 -13.28 25.80 33.42
N PRO A 23 -13.32 27.00 34.05
CA PRO A 23 -14.50 27.39 34.81
C PRO A 23 -15.18 28.63 34.21
N GLU A 24 -16.47 28.45 33.92
CA GLU A 24 -17.45 29.51 33.66
C GLU A 24 -17.82 30.28 34.95
N ALA A 25 -18.35 31.48 34.73
CA ALA A 25 -18.83 32.45 35.71
C ALA A 25 -20.05 31.98 36.53
N SER A 26 -20.17 32.49 37.76
CA SER A 26 -21.46 32.69 38.44
C SER A 26 -21.38 33.77 39.54
N ASN A 27 -22.43 34.59 39.56
CA ASN A 27 -22.71 35.78 40.39
C ASN A 27 -22.64 35.58 41.91
N HIS A 28 -22.20 36.63 42.62
CA HIS A 28 -22.76 37.01 43.93
C HIS A 28 -22.72 38.53 44.12
N SER A 29 -23.88 39.11 44.35
CA SER A 29 -24.16 40.51 44.68
C SER A 29 -24.20 40.71 46.20
N THR A 30 -23.61 41.78 46.75
CA THR A 30 -24.18 42.61 47.84
C THR A 30 -23.45 43.96 47.88
N ASP A 31 -24.25 45.03 47.99
CA ASP A 31 -23.94 46.46 48.02
C ASP A 31 -23.03 46.94 49.16
N GLU A 32 -22.27 48.02 48.94
CA GLU A 32 -22.30 49.25 49.77
C GLU A 32 -21.56 50.43 49.11
N ASP A 33 -22.19 51.60 49.20
CA ASP A 33 -21.84 52.94 48.69
C ASP A 33 -20.39 53.42 48.94
N VAL A 34 -19.84 54.22 48.02
CA VAL A 34 -19.43 55.64 48.23
C VAL A 34 -19.12 56.30 46.87
N LEU A 35 -19.84 57.38 46.57
CA LEU A 35 -19.57 58.35 45.49
C LEU A 35 -18.24 59.09 45.70
N THR A 36 -17.51 59.37 44.61
CA THR A 36 -16.97 60.72 44.32
C THR A 36 -16.49 60.87 42.87
N GLU A 37 -17.19 61.72 42.12
CA GLU A 37 -16.75 62.39 40.89
C GLU A 37 -15.62 63.40 41.19
N ALA A 38 -14.60 63.43 40.32
CA ALA A 38 -13.71 64.55 39.98
C ALA A 38 -12.48 63.95 39.26
N GLU A 39 -11.92 64.44 38.17
CA GLU A 39 -12.15 65.61 37.34
C GLU A 39 -11.34 65.34 36.05
N VAL A 40 -11.90 65.68 34.90
CA VAL A 40 -11.23 65.59 33.59
C VAL A 40 -10.26 66.77 33.48
N GLU A 41 -8.95 66.50 33.45
CA GLU A 41 -7.94 67.50 33.13
C GLU A 41 -7.38 67.22 31.72
N ILE A 42 -7.95 67.94 30.75
CA ILE A 42 -7.45 68.03 29.37
C ILE A 42 -6.25 68.98 29.38
N ILE A 43 -5.08 68.46 28.99
CA ILE A 43 -3.86 69.24 28.72
C ILE A 43 -3.54 69.05 27.22
N PRO A 44 -3.20 70.13 26.49
CA PRO A 44 -3.47 70.24 25.05
C PRO A 44 -2.45 69.51 24.16
N GLU A 45 -2.96 68.94 23.07
CA GLU A 45 -2.20 68.60 21.86
C GLU A 45 -1.77 69.89 21.15
N ASP A 46 -0.47 70.00 20.79
CA ASP A 46 -0.08 70.27 19.41
C ASP A 46 1.42 70.01 19.17
N ASP A 47 1.74 69.50 17.96
CA ASP A 47 3.04 69.55 17.27
C ASP A 47 4.12 68.48 17.55
N LYS A 48 3.73 67.23 17.88
CA LYS A 48 4.58 66.01 17.76
C LYS A 48 3.84 64.74 17.32
N THR A 49 2.56 64.87 17.00
CA THR A 49 1.63 63.75 16.82
C THR A 49 1.56 63.24 15.38
N GLU A 50 1.93 64.02 14.37
CA GLU A 50 1.90 63.58 12.96
C GLU A 50 3.04 62.60 12.62
N ASP A 51 4.29 62.89 13.04
CA ASP A 51 5.47 62.03 12.77
C ASP A 51 5.36 60.67 13.50
N SER A 52 4.83 60.67 14.73
CA SER A 52 4.57 59.45 15.49
C SER A 52 3.37 58.65 14.96
N ALA A 53 2.37 59.28 14.35
CA ALA A 53 1.21 58.59 13.79
C ALA A 53 1.53 57.95 12.42
N GLU A 54 2.39 58.58 11.62
CA GLU A 54 2.90 58.00 10.36
C GLU A 54 3.85 56.81 10.62
N GLU A 55 4.73 56.87 11.61
CA GLU A 55 5.57 55.72 12.01
C GLU A 55 4.73 54.55 12.53
N ILE A 56 3.72 54.80 13.38
CA ILE A 56 2.82 53.74 13.89
C ILE A 56 1.98 53.11 12.77
N GLN A 57 1.54 53.89 11.77
CA GLN A 57 0.84 53.35 10.60
C GLN A 57 1.79 52.53 9.70
N SER A 58 3.04 52.96 9.51
CA SER A 58 4.04 52.21 8.76
C SER A 58 4.37 50.87 9.44
N GLU A 59 4.59 50.87 10.75
CA GLU A 59 4.84 49.64 11.53
C GLU A 59 3.63 48.70 11.52
N ALA A 60 2.40 49.23 11.60
CA ALA A 60 1.19 48.42 11.51
C ALA A 60 1.02 47.76 10.13
N VAL A 61 1.36 48.45 9.04
CA VAL A 61 1.35 47.91 7.68
C VAL A 61 2.41 46.81 7.52
N ASP A 62 3.60 47.01 8.09
CA ASP A 62 4.67 46.00 8.07
C ASP A 62 4.29 44.74 8.87
N ILE A 63 3.70 44.90 10.06
CA ILE A 63 3.19 43.78 10.89
C ILE A 63 2.15 42.97 10.11
N GLN A 64 1.18 43.64 9.49
CA GLN A 64 0.15 42.96 8.71
C GLN A 64 0.73 42.22 7.50
N ALA A 65 1.73 42.79 6.82
CA ALA A 65 2.44 42.12 5.73
C ALA A 65 3.25 40.89 6.22
N TYR A 66 3.77 40.92 7.44
CA TYR A 66 4.43 39.76 8.06
C TYR A 66 3.42 38.67 8.45
N GLU A 67 2.25 39.03 8.99
CA GLU A 67 1.16 38.09 9.30
C GLU A 67 0.67 37.37 8.05
N ASP A 68 0.36 38.12 6.97
CA ASP A 68 -0.04 37.53 5.68
C ASP A 68 1.02 36.55 5.13
N LYS A 69 2.30 36.86 5.34
CA LYS A 69 3.41 36.00 4.91
C LYS A 69 3.52 34.74 5.77
N ILE A 70 3.25 34.84 7.07
CA ILE A 70 3.18 33.68 7.97
C ILE A 70 2.04 32.77 7.53
N ASP A 71 0.84 33.32 7.32
CA ASP A 71 -0.32 32.56 6.87
C ASP A 71 -0.07 31.84 5.54
N GLN A 72 0.56 32.52 4.57
CA GLN A 72 0.95 31.89 3.30
C GLN A 72 1.97 30.76 3.48
N LEU A 73 2.93 30.93 4.39
CA LEU A 73 3.93 29.90 4.69
C LEU A 73 3.31 28.73 5.44
N GLU A 74 2.38 28.96 6.36
CA GLU A 74 1.67 27.92 7.10
C GLU A 74 0.80 27.09 6.16
N ASP A 75 0.03 27.73 5.29
CA ASP A 75 -0.79 27.05 4.27
C ASP A 75 0.09 26.25 3.29
N HIS A 76 1.24 26.82 2.88
CA HIS A 76 2.22 26.09 2.09
C HIS A 76 2.81 24.88 2.83
N ASN A 77 3.19 25.04 4.10
CA ASN A 77 3.71 23.94 4.92
C ASN A 77 2.65 22.84 5.14
N LEU A 78 1.39 23.21 5.38
CA LEU A 78 0.29 22.25 5.54
C LEU A 78 0.08 21.43 4.27
N ARG A 79 0.11 22.08 3.11
CA ARG A 79 0.06 21.39 1.81
C ARG A 79 1.25 20.45 1.61
N LEU A 80 2.47 20.91 1.88
CA LEU A 80 3.67 20.08 1.79
C LEU A 80 3.61 18.86 2.71
N GLN A 81 3.11 19.03 3.93
CA GLN A 81 2.92 17.92 4.87
C GLN A 81 1.91 16.90 4.33
N ALA A 82 0.80 17.37 3.74
CA ALA A 82 -0.18 16.49 3.11
C ALA A 82 0.41 15.74 1.90
N GLU A 83 1.22 16.40 1.07
CA GLU A 83 1.92 15.77 -0.05
C GLU A 83 2.92 14.71 0.42
N ILE A 84 3.70 15.00 1.45
CA ILE A 84 4.64 14.04 2.06
C ILE A 84 3.89 12.84 2.61
N ALA A 85 2.78 13.04 3.34
CA ALA A 85 1.97 11.96 3.88
C ALA A 85 1.37 11.07 2.77
N ASN A 86 0.88 11.68 1.69
CA ASN A 86 0.39 10.94 0.52
C ASN A 86 1.50 10.15 -0.18
N MET A 87 2.67 10.76 -0.37
CA MET A 87 3.84 10.11 -0.96
C MET A 87 4.32 8.94 -0.09
N GLN A 88 4.40 9.11 1.23
CA GLN A 88 4.75 8.04 2.16
C GLN A 88 3.76 6.87 2.07
N ARG A 89 2.46 7.16 1.99
CA ARG A 89 1.42 6.14 1.83
C ARG A 89 1.53 5.40 0.51
N SER A 90 1.79 6.10 -0.61
CA SER A 90 2.01 5.48 -1.91
C SER A 90 3.27 4.59 -1.89
N ASN A 91 4.38 5.13 -1.41
CA ASN A 91 5.65 4.41 -1.32
C ASN A 91 5.55 3.17 -0.45
N SER A 92 4.81 3.21 0.66
CA SER A 92 4.58 2.05 1.52
C SER A 92 3.80 0.95 0.78
N ARG A 93 2.75 1.32 0.04
CA ARG A 93 1.97 0.37 -0.78
C ARG A 93 2.81 -0.23 -1.89
N GLU A 94 3.53 0.59 -2.66
CA GLU A 94 4.40 0.14 -3.75
C GLU A 94 5.51 -0.80 -3.24
N ARG A 95 6.10 -0.50 -2.07
CA ARG A 95 7.09 -1.39 -1.44
C ARG A 95 6.48 -2.73 -1.02
N SER A 96 5.27 -2.70 -0.46
CA SER A 96 4.55 -3.92 -0.06
C SER A 96 4.20 -4.77 -1.28
N GLU A 97 3.68 -4.16 -2.35
CA GLU A 97 3.38 -4.85 -3.61
C GLU A 97 4.66 -5.39 -4.27
N ALA A 98 5.73 -4.60 -4.33
CA ALA A 98 7.02 -5.05 -4.86
C ALA A 98 7.60 -6.23 -4.07
N ALA A 99 7.39 -6.27 -2.75
CA ALA A 99 7.78 -7.41 -1.93
C ALA A 99 6.90 -8.64 -2.21
N LYS A 100 5.57 -8.45 -2.28
CA LYS A 100 4.60 -9.52 -2.57
C LYS A 100 4.85 -10.17 -3.94
N TYR A 101 5.12 -9.38 -4.97
CA TYR A 101 5.25 -9.86 -6.35
C TYR A 101 6.71 -10.01 -6.84
N ARG A 102 7.70 -10.00 -5.93
CA ARG A 102 9.12 -10.05 -6.29
C ARG A 102 9.47 -11.30 -7.12
N SER A 103 8.94 -12.45 -6.73
CA SER A 103 9.19 -13.75 -7.36
C SER A 103 8.52 -13.90 -8.73
N GLN A 104 7.56 -13.04 -9.09
CA GLN A 104 6.82 -13.09 -10.35
C GLN A 104 7.72 -13.10 -11.59
N SER A 105 8.71 -12.20 -11.63
CA SER A 105 9.58 -12.05 -12.80
C SER A 105 10.49 -13.26 -13.03
N LEU A 106 10.94 -13.89 -11.95
CA LEU A 106 11.75 -15.11 -11.98
C LEU A 106 10.86 -16.30 -12.36
N ALA A 107 9.72 -16.45 -11.70
CA ALA A 107 8.74 -17.50 -11.97
C ALA A 107 8.36 -17.50 -13.45
N LYS A 108 7.99 -16.35 -14.01
CA LYS A 108 7.63 -16.20 -15.43
C LYS A 108 8.71 -16.73 -16.39
N LYS A 109 9.99 -16.51 -16.10
CA LYS A 109 11.10 -17.00 -16.93
C LYS A 109 11.37 -18.49 -16.73
N LEU A 110 11.08 -19.02 -15.55
CA LEU A 110 11.22 -20.45 -15.25
C LEU A 110 10.07 -21.29 -15.83
N LEU A 111 8.90 -20.70 -16.08
CA LEU A 111 7.74 -21.44 -16.60
C LEU A 111 8.06 -22.18 -17.92
N ASP A 112 8.79 -21.56 -18.84
CA ASP A 112 9.15 -22.20 -20.11
C ASP A 112 10.01 -23.45 -19.91
N ALA A 113 10.89 -23.44 -18.89
CA ALA A 113 11.71 -24.60 -18.53
C ALA A 113 10.85 -25.70 -17.90
N ILE A 114 9.91 -25.33 -17.03
CA ILE A 114 8.97 -26.27 -16.39
C ILE A 114 8.07 -26.93 -17.45
N ASP A 115 7.56 -26.16 -18.40
CA ASP A 115 6.74 -26.71 -19.50
C ASP A 115 7.53 -27.71 -20.35
N ASN A 116 8.83 -27.48 -20.55
CA ASN A 116 9.69 -28.44 -21.24
C ASN A 116 9.93 -29.70 -20.41
N LEU A 117 10.02 -29.61 -19.08
CA LEU A 117 10.05 -30.78 -18.21
C LEU A 117 8.73 -31.56 -18.29
N GLU A 118 7.58 -30.89 -18.28
CA GLU A 118 6.27 -31.54 -18.47
C GLU A 118 6.19 -32.24 -19.84
N ARG A 119 6.65 -31.56 -20.89
CA ARG A 119 6.72 -32.13 -22.24
C ARG A 119 7.61 -33.37 -22.30
N ALA A 120 8.74 -33.35 -21.60
CA ALA A 120 9.63 -34.50 -21.48
C ALA A 120 8.97 -35.65 -20.70
N LEU A 121 8.25 -35.35 -19.62
CA LEU A 121 7.50 -36.34 -18.84
C LEU A 121 6.31 -36.94 -19.61
N ALA A 122 5.75 -36.23 -20.58
CA ALA A 122 4.67 -36.74 -21.43
C ALA A 122 5.16 -37.79 -22.47
N VAL A 123 6.47 -37.87 -22.74
CA VAL A 123 7.04 -38.87 -23.63
C VAL A 123 7.10 -40.22 -22.92
N LYS A 124 6.56 -41.27 -23.53
CA LYS A 124 6.59 -42.63 -22.97
C LYS A 124 8.03 -43.15 -22.96
N ALA A 125 8.46 -43.67 -21.81
CA ALA A 125 9.71 -44.38 -21.67
C ALA A 125 9.51 -45.88 -21.95
N ASP A 126 10.14 -46.38 -23.00
CA ASP A 126 9.97 -47.78 -23.43
C ASP A 126 11.03 -48.73 -22.84
N ASN A 127 12.14 -48.20 -22.31
CA ASN A 127 13.26 -48.97 -21.76
C ASN A 127 13.50 -48.66 -20.26
N GLU A 128 14.11 -49.59 -19.54
CA GLU A 128 14.37 -49.48 -18.08
C GLU A 128 15.27 -48.27 -17.72
N GLU A 129 16.29 -47.98 -18.53
CA GLU A 129 17.12 -46.78 -18.37
C GLU A 129 16.32 -45.47 -18.57
N ALA A 130 15.40 -45.46 -19.53
CA ALA A 130 14.54 -44.31 -19.79
C ALA A 130 13.53 -44.10 -18.65
N LEU A 131 13.03 -45.18 -18.04
CA LEU A 131 12.16 -45.12 -16.86
C LEU A 131 12.90 -44.54 -15.64
N ALA A 132 14.16 -44.90 -15.44
CA ALA A 132 14.98 -44.34 -14.37
C ALA A 132 15.20 -42.81 -14.55
N ILE A 133 15.47 -42.37 -15.79
CA ILE A 133 15.59 -40.95 -16.12
C ILE A 133 14.25 -40.23 -15.92
N HIS A 134 13.14 -40.80 -16.39
CA HIS A 134 11.80 -40.24 -16.25
C HIS A 134 11.45 -39.98 -14.79
N LYS A 135 11.72 -40.96 -13.91
CA LYS A 135 11.55 -40.81 -12.47
C LYS A 135 12.44 -39.71 -11.87
N GLY A 136 13.69 -39.58 -12.33
CA GLY A 136 14.58 -38.51 -11.89
C GLY A 136 14.07 -37.13 -12.28
N VAL A 137 13.57 -36.98 -13.51
CA VAL A 137 12.94 -35.73 -13.98
C VAL A 137 11.66 -35.43 -13.21
N GLU A 138 10.85 -36.44 -12.92
CA GLU A 138 9.62 -36.31 -12.13
C GLU A 138 9.93 -35.78 -10.72
N MET A 139 10.96 -36.31 -10.06
CA MET A 139 11.39 -35.83 -8.74
C MET A 139 11.79 -34.35 -8.75
N VAL A 140 12.54 -33.91 -9.76
CA VAL A 140 12.94 -32.50 -9.91
C VAL A 140 11.71 -31.62 -10.17
N TYR A 141 10.80 -32.06 -11.04
CA TYR A 141 9.56 -31.35 -11.32
C TYR A 141 8.71 -31.17 -10.05
N GLN A 142 8.55 -32.22 -9.23
CA GLN A 142 7.84 -32.15 -7.95
C GLN A 142 8.52 -31.19 -6.96
N GLN A 143 9.85 -31.17 -6.90
CA GLN A 143 10.59 -30.22 -6.05
C GLN A 143 10.38 -28.77 -6.48
N ILE A 144 10.35 -28.49 -7.79
CA ILE A 144 10.05 -27.15 -8.31
C ILE A 144 8.63 -26.75 -7.95
N LEU A 145 7.66 -27.64 -8.09
CA LEU A 145 6.27 -27.37 -7.69
C LEU A 145 6.15 -27.11 -6.18
N ALA A 146 6.92 -27.81 -5.35
CA ALA A 146 6.96 -27.57 -3.91
C ALA A 146 7.51 -26.16 -3.60
N ALA A 147 8.63 -25.78 -4.24
CA ALA A 147 9.19 -24.44 -4.11
C ALA A 147 8.22 -23.33 -4.58
N PHE A 148 7.45 -23.59 -5.64
CA PHE A 148 6.42 -22.67 -6.11
C PHE A 148 5.31 -22.49 -5.07
N LYS A 149 4.86 -23.57 -4.41
CA LYS A 149 3.87 -23.49 -3.34
C LYS A 149 4.37 -22.69 -2.14
N GLU A 150 5.65 -22.82 -1.77
CA GLU A 150 6.26 -22.02 -0.70
C GLU A 150 6.26 -20.51 -1.01
N GLU A 151 6.48 -20.16 -2.28
CA GLU A 151 6.38 -18.80 -2.81
C GLU A 151 4.94 -18.37 -3.16
N LYS A 152 3.93 -19.15 -2.75
CA LYS A 152 2.49 -18.90 -3.00
C LYS A 152 2.11 -18.81 -4.48
N ILE A 153 2.85 -19.55 -5.31
CA ILE A 153 2.52 -19.74 -6.72
C ILE A 153 1.72 -21.02 -6.85
N GLU A 154 0.47 -20.88 -7.29
CA GLU A 154 -0.45 -22.00 -7.51
C GLU A 154 -0.57 -22.33 -9.00
N VAL A 155 -0.78 -23.61 -9.27
CA VAL A 155 -0.94 -24.14 -10.63
C VAL A 155 -2.43 -24.17 -10.97
N ILE A 156 -2.78 -23.61 -12.13
CA ILE A 156 -4.12 -23.65 -12.69
C ILE A 156 -4.14 -24.78 -13.74
N ASP A 157 -4.80 -25.89 -13.40
CA ASP A 157 -4.98 -27.06 -14.26
C ASP A 157 -6.48 -27.38 -14.37
N PRO A 158 -7.23 -26.63 -15.21
CA PRO A 158 -8.69 -26.62 -15.18
C PRO A 158 -9.29 -27.79 -15.96
N LEU A 159 -8.70 -28.99 -15.89
CA LEU A 159 -9.17 -30.13 -16.67
C LEU A 159 -10.58 -30.56 -16.22
N ASN A 160 -11.54 -30.55 -17.15
CA ASN A 160 -12.97 -30.78 -16.91
C ASN A 160 -13.67 -29.71 -16.04
N GLU A 161 -13.07 -28.52 -15.88
CA GLU A 161 -13.68 -27.38 -15.21
C GLU A 161 -14.39 -26.45 -16.21
N PRO A 162 -15.37 -25.64 -15.76
CA PRO A 162 -15.98 -24.62 -16.61
C PRO A 162 -14.93 -23.61 -17.08
N PHE A 163 -15.07 -23.15 -18.32
CA PHE A 163 -14.15 -22.17 -18.87
C PHE A 163 -14.36 -20.78 -18.24
N ASP A 164 -13.35 -20.26 -17.54
CA ASP A 164 -13.27 -18.87 -17.08
C ASP A 164 -12.28 -18.06 -17.94
N PRO A 165 -12.74 -17.04 -18.69
CA PRO A 165 -11.87 -16.17 -19.50
C PRO A 165 -10.80 -15.40 -18.71
N ASN A 166 -10.97 -15.23 -17.39
CA ASN A 166 -9.97 -14.53 -16.57
C ASN A 166 -8.73 -15.41 -16.35
N PHE A 167 -8.92 -16.71 -16.16
CA PHE A 167 -7.84 -17.65 -15.83
C PHE A 167 -7.40 -18.51 -17.02
N HIS A 168 -8.26 -18.66 -18.02
CA HIS A 168 -8.07 -19.58 -19.13
C HIS A 168 -8.03 -18.85 -20.48
N GLN A 169 -7.13 -19.30 -21.35
CA GLN A 169 -7.02 -18.87 -22.73
C GLN A 169 -7.44 -20.04 -23.64
N ALA A 170 -8.62 -19.92 -24.25
CA ALA A 170 -9.09 -20.89 -25.24
C ALA A 170 -8.30 -20.74 -26.55
N VAL A 171 -7.56 -21.79 -26.94
CA VAL A 171 -6.80 -21.81 -28.21
C VAL A 171 -7.67 -22.32 -29.35
N THR A 172 -8.46 -23.36 -29.07
CA THR A 172 -9.31 -24.06 -30.04
C THR A 172 -10.58 -24.52 -29.34
N THR A 173 -11.69 -24.60 -30.09
CA THR A 173 -12.93 -25.23 -29.64
C THR A 173 -13.12 -26.58 -30.33
N GLN A 174 -13.60 -27.59 -29.60
CA GLN A 174 -13.94 -28.90 -30.15
C GLN A 174 -15.45 -29.16 -30.00
N PRO A 175 -16.12 -29.80 -30.98
CA PRO A 175 -17.52 -30.19 -30.83
C PRO A 175 -17.69 -31.11 -29.62
N VAL A 176 -18.76 -30.88 -28.85
CA VAL A 176 -19.16 -31.70 -27.69
C VAL A 176 -19.27 -33.19 -28.09
N GLN A 177 -18.53 -34.05 -27.41
CA GLN A 177 -18.66 -35.51 -27.52
C GLN A 177 -19.59 -36.07 -26.44
N GLU A 178 -20.13 -37.29 -26.63
CA GLU A 178 -21.01 -37.94 -25.65
C GLU A 178 -20.34 -38.01 -24.26
N GLY A 179 -20.95 -37.34 -23.28
CA GLY A 179 -20.47 -37.27 -21.89
C GLY A 179 -19.73 -35.99 -21.50
N GLN A 180 -19.47 -35.07 -22.44
CA GLN A 180 -18.86 -33.77 -22.16
C GLN A 180 -19.93 -32.68 -21.99
N GLN A 181 -19.71 -31.76 -21.05
CA GLN A 181 -20.55 -30.57 -20.89
C GLN A 181 -20.09 -29.49 -21.87
N ALA A 182 -21.02 -28.65 -22.36
CA ALA A 182 -20.67 -27.48 -23.16
C ALA A 182 -19.95 -26.43 -22.28
N ASP A 183 -19.11 -25.59 -22.91
CA ASP A 183 -18.34 -24.52 -22.25
C ASP A 183 -17.38 -25.02 -21.15
N HIS A 184 -16.90 -26.26 -21.28
CA HIS A 184 -15.94 -26.86 -20.34
C HIS A 184 -14.59 -27.10 -21.00
N VAL A 185 -13.55 -27.09 -20.18
CA VAL A 185 -12.19 -27.40 -20.62
C VAL A 185 -12.07 -28.91 -20.86
N VAL A 186 -11.86 -29.28 -22.11
CA VAL A 186 -11.67 -30.67 -22.56
C VAL A 186 -10.22 -31.11 -22.36
N GLN A 187 -9.28 -30.21 -22.65
CA GLN A 187 -7.86 -30.51 -22.56
C GLN A 187 -7.07 -29.25 -22.19
N VAL A 188 -6.08 -29.43 -21.31
CA VAL A 188 -5.10 -28.39 -20.96
C VAL A 188 -3.84 -28.64 -21.79
N LEU A 189 -3.48 -27.67 -22.64
CA LEU A 189 -2.29 -27.73 -23.49
C LEU A 189 -1.06 -27.21 -22.74
N GLN A 190 -1.27 -26.19 -21.91
CA GLN A 190 -0.22 -25.57 -21.10
C GLN A 190 -0.86 -25.07 -19.82
N LYS A 191 -0.32 -25.47 -18.67
CA LYS A 191 -0.87 -25.10 -17.36
C LYS A 191 -0.69 -23.60 -17.10
N GLY A 192 -1.67 -23.03 -16.39
CA GLY A 192 -1.62 -21.66 -15.90
C GLY A 192 -0.94 -21.57 -14.54
N TYR A 193 -0.50 -20.36 -14.19
CA TYR A 193 0.11 -20.08 -12.89
C TYR A 193 -0.38 -18.74 -12.35
N ILE A 194 -0.74 -18.72 -11.07
CA ILE A 194 -1.17 -17.54 -10.32
C ILE A 194 -0.27 -17.36 -9.10
N LEU A 195 0.08 -16.12 -8.78
CA LEU A 195 0.82 -15.75 -7.57
C LEU A 195 -0.10 -14.91 -6.70
N ASP A 196 -0.47 -15.45 -5.54
CA ASP A 196 -1.52 -14.89 -4.68
C ASP A 196 -2.80 -14.56 -5.50
N ASP A 197 -2.97 -13.29 -5.86
CA ASP A 197 -4.12 -12.71 -6.57
C ASP A 197 -3.80 -12.32 -8.01
N ARG A 198 -2.55 -12.47 -8.46
CA ARG A 198 -2.09 -12.00 -9.78
C ARG A 198 -1.73 -13.16 -10.70
N ILE A 199 -2.37 -13.19 -11.85
CA ILE A 199 -2.09 -14.18 -12.89
C ILE A 199 -0.70 -13.91 -13.51
N ILE A 200 0.18 -14.89 -13.45
CA ILE A 200 1.48 -14.86 -14.14
C ILE A 200 1.28 -15.23 -15.61
N ARG A 201 0.53 -16.30 -15.84
CA ARG A 201 0.20 -16.85 -17.16
C ARG A 201 -1.13 -17.60 -17.10
N PRO A 202 -2.08 -17.35 -18.02
CA PRO A 202 -3.32 -18.11 -18.10
C PRO A 202 -3.06 -19.55 -18.59
N ALA A 203 -3.96 -20.48 -18.25
CA ALA A 203 -3.90 -21.83 -18.77
C ALA A 203 -4.37 -21.85 -20.23
N MET A 204 -3.59 -22.44 -21.14
CA MET A 204 -4.06 -22.63 -22.51
C MET A 204 -4.85 -23.92 -22.62
N VAL A 205 -6.09 -23.79 -23.10
CA VAL A 205 -7.08 -24.86 -23.04
C VAL A 205 -7.80 -25.04 -24.38
N ILE A 206 -8.32 -26.25 -24.57
CA ILE A 206 -9.32 -26.57 -25.59
C ILE A 206 -10.67 -26.65 -24.89
N VAL A 207 -11.65 -25.93 -25.41
CA VAL A 207 -13.00 -25.84 -24.81
C VAL A 207 -14.00 -26.60 -25.69
N SER A 208 -14.98 -27.24 -25.07
CA SER A 208 -16.12 -27.82 -25.77
C SER A 208 -17.10 -26.71 -26.19
N ALA A 209 -17.45 -26.66 -27.48
CA ALA A 209 -18.43 -25.73 -28.03
C ALA A 209 -19.52 -26.47 -28.83
#